data_AF-A0A923IHS0-F1
#
_entry.id   AF-A0A923IHS0-F1
#
_cell.length_a   1.000
_cell.length_b   1.000
_cell.length_c   1.000
_cell.angle_alpha   90.00
_cell.angle_beta   90.00
_cell.angle_gamma   90.00
#
_symmetry.space_group_name_H-M   'P 1'
#
loop_
_entity.id
_entity.type
_entity.pdbx_description
1 polymer ?
#
loop_
_entity_poly.entity_id
_entity_poly.type
_entity_poly.pdbx_seq_one_letter_code
_entity_poly.pdbx_strand_id
1 'polypeptide(L)'
;MLGNRKLVGGILLAVLLLTTLAACSKADATPTNSPEMVYTQAAQTVAAGLTQTAVLMPTATSTPTLQPTNTPAPTQAVTATLSVSVTPLVQKSATSSTGPDKAEWVAQNPGDGTVLTAGQDFTLVWTVKNTGTTTWTTDYQLRYYLVEQMLRMGAGDIKLSKEVKPNESIDLSLSMKAPASSGEYTTIWVLTNKEGVNFYPLTFGFKVGAAAATATETVAPTAGATATP
;
A
#
# COMPACT_ATOMS: atom_id res chain seq x y z
N MET A 1 70.44 -43.13 59.65
CA MET A 1 70.95 -41.75 59.49
C MET A 1 69.91 -40.93 58.73
N LEU A 2 69.16 -40.13 59.49
CA LEU A 2 67.88 -39.53 59.14
C LEU A 2 68.01 -38.20 58.34
N GLY A 3 69.24 -37.79 58.01
CA GLY A 3 69.57 -36.50 57.38
C GLY A 3 69.34 -36.44 55.86
N ASN A 4 69.54 -37.56 55.13
CA ASN A 4 69.49 -37.53 53.66
C ASN A 4 68.06 -37.48 53.09
N ARG A 5 67.03 -37.94 53.84
CA ARG A 5 65.63 -37.90 53.36
C ARG A 5 65.04 -36.48 53.40
N LYS A 6 65.46 -35.65 54.36
CA LYS A 6 65.06 -34.24 54.44
C LYS A 6 65.83 -33.36 53.44
N LEU A 7 67.09 -33.69 53.18
CA LEU A 7 67.90 -33.04 52.15
C LEU A 7 67.37 -33.33 50.73
N VAL A 8 67.03 -34.59 50.42
CA VAL A 8 66.46 -34.97 49.12
C VAL A 8 65.07 -34.39 48.90
N GLY A 9 64.23 -34.32 49.95
CA GLY A 9 62.93 -33.65 49.89
C GLY A 9 63.03 -32.13 49.68
N GLY A 10 64.01 -31.48 50.31
CA GLY A 10 64.28 -30.05 50.13
C GLY A 10 64.83 -29.73 48.73
N ILE A 11 65.67 -30.60 48.17
CA ILE A 11 66.18 -30.45 46.79
C ILE A 11 65.07 -30.68 45.77
N LEU A 12 64.18 -31.66 45.97
CA LEU A 12 63.02 -31.88 45.11
C LEU A 12 62.01 -30.73 45.13
N LEU A 13 61.79 -30.10 46.30
CA LEU A 13 60.92 -28.94 46.43
C LEU A 13 61.54 -27.68 45.82
N ALA A 14 62.86 -27.51 45.95
CA ALA A 14 63.59 -26.39 45.34
C ALA A 14 63.65 -26.51 43.81
N VAL A 15 63.87 -27.72 43.27
CA VAL A 15 63.85 -27.97 41.82
C VAL A 15 62.44 -27.75 41.24
N LEU A 16 61.38 -28.15 41.95
CA LEU A 16 60.00 -27.90 41.53
C LEU A 16 59.65 -26.40 41.53
N LEU A 17 60.14 -25.64 42.51
CA LEU A 17 59.94 -24.19 42.63
C LEU A 17 60.77 -23.37 41.62
N LEU A 18 61.93 -23.89 41.20
CA LEU A 18 62.77 -23.31 40.14
C LEU A 18 62.20 -23.61 38.73
N THR A 19 61.52 -24.75 38.52
CA THR A 19 60.87 -25.05 37.24
C THR A 19 59.62 -24.21 36.97
N THR A 20 58.95 -23.68 38.00
CA THR A 20 57.78 -22.80 37.83
C THR A 20 58.14 -21.35 37.48
N LEU A 21 59.40 -20.93 37.69
CA LEU A 21 59.86 -19.56 37.39
C LEU A 21 60.40 -19.38 35.96
N ALA A 22 60.69 -20.48 35.24
CA ALA A 22 61.19 -20.45 33.87
C ALA A 22 60.08 -20.47 32.79
N ALA A 23 58.80 -20.54 33.19
CA ALA A 23 57.67 -20.46 32.26
C ALA A 23 57.30 -19.01 31.89
N CYS A 24 58.00 -18.01 32.42
CA CYS A 24 57.74 -16.59 32.14
C CYS A 24 58.98 -15.90 31.57
N SER A 25 59.34 -16.24 30.31
CA SER A 25 60.31 -15.44 29.52
C SER A 25 60.21 -15.69 28.01
N LYS A 26 59.03 -16.05 27.50
CA LYS A 26 58.67 -15.81 26.10
C LYS A 26 57.45 -14.92 26.06
N ALA A 27 57.70 -13.62 26.04
CA ALA A 27 56.76 -12.69 25.45
C ALA A 27 56.78 -12.99 23.94
N ASP A 28 55.89 -13.87 23.49
CA ASP A 28 55.44 -13.81 22.11
C ASP A 28 54.92 -12.39 21.89
N ALA A 29 55.56 -11.66 20.98
CA ALA A 29 55.04 -10.40 20.50
C ALA A 29 53.70 -10.71 19.83
N THR A 30 52.61 -10.60 20.57
CA THR A 30 51.28 -10.45 19.97
C THR A 30 51.41 -9.33 18.94
N PRO A 31 51.06 -9.55 17.65
CA PRO A 31 50.99 -8.45 16.71
C PRO A 31 49.88 -7.53 17.20
N THR A 32 50.27 -6.47 17.91
CA THR A 32 49.41 -5.33 18.20
C THR A 32 49.12 -4.67 16.87
N ASN A 33 48.17 -5.24 16.12
CA ASN A 33 47.56 -4.54 15.01
C ASN A 33 46.80 -3.39 15.64
N SER A 34 47.39 -2.20 15.61
CA SER A 34 46.73 -0.96 16.01
C SER A 34 45.35 -0.92 15.35
N PRO A 35 44.29 -0.50 16.06
CA PRO A 35 42.93 -0.47 15.51
C PRO A 35 42.86 0.33 14.19
N GLU A 36 43.76 1.31 14.01
CA GLU A 36 43.99 2.07 12.78
C GLU A 36 44.24 1.20 11.54
N MET A 37 45.03 0.11 11.64
CA MET A 37 45.33 -0.79 10.53
C MET A 37 44.10 -1.61 10.11
N VAL A 38 43.24 -1.97 11.06
CA VAL A 38 41.97 -2.67 10.78
C VAL A 38 40.99 -1.72 10.06
N TYR A 39 40.94 -0.45 10.47
CA TYR A 39 40.17 0.57 9.76
C TYR A 39 40.69 0.84 8.35
N THR A 40 42.02 0.85 8.14
CA THR A 40 42.60 1.03 6.80
C THR A 40 42.29 -0.14 5.86
N GLN A 41 42.41 -1.39 6.34
CA GLN A 41 42.07 -2.57 5.53
C GLN A 41 40.56 -2.65 5.22
N ALA A 42 39.70 -2.25 6.17
CA ALA A 42 38.27 -2.16 5.94
C ALA A 42 37.93 -1.10 4.89
N ALA A 43 38.57 0.07 4.94
CA ALA A 43 38.38 1.14 3.95
C ALA A 43 38.84 0.72 2.54
N GLN A 44 39.98 0.02 2.42
CA GLN A 44 40.46 -0.50 1.13
C GLN A 44 39.49 -1.52 0.52
N THR A 45 38.87 -2.37 1.34
CA THR A 45 37.89 -3.37 0.86
C THR A 45 36.62 -2.71 0.31
N VAL A 46 36.16 -1.62 0.94
CA VAL A 46 35.00 -0.84 0.45
C VAL A 46 35.33 -0.11 -0.85
N ALA A 47 36.53 0.49 -0.95
CA ALA A 47 36.97 1.16 -2.18
C ALA A 47 37.10 0.19 -3.37
N ALA A 48 37.61 -1.01 -3.14
CA ALA A 48 37.69 -2.06 -4.16
C ALA A 48 36.29 -2.52 -4.63
N GLY A 49 35.35 -2.72 -3.70
CA GLY A 49 33.98 -3.11 -4.03
C GLY A 49 33.21 -2.04 -4.83
N LEU A 50 33.39 -0.76 -4.47
CA LEU A 50 32.80 0.37 -5.21
C LEU A 50 33.33 0.47 -6.64
N THR A 51 34.64 0.27 -6.83
CA THR A 51 35.27 0.29 -8.16
C THR A 51 34.76 -0.85 -9.03
N GLN A 52 34.60 -2.06 -8.48
CA GLN A 52 34.09 -3.21 -9.23
C GLN A 52 32.60 -3.08 -9.56
N THR A 53 31.82 -2.39 -8.72
CA THR A 53 30.41 -2.09 -9.00
C THR A 53 30.26 -1.06 -10.12
N ALA A 54 31.15 -0.06 -10.21
CA ALA A 54 31.13 0.94 -11.26
C ALA A 54 31.41 0.37 -12.67
N VAL A 55 32.20 -0.70 -12.78
CA VAL A 55 32.51 -1.35 -14.08
C VAL A 55 31.35 -2.19 -14.60
N LEU A 56 30.43 -2.62 -13.73
CA LEU A 56 29.21 -3.34 -14.09
C LEU A 56 28.00 -2.43 -14.31
N MET A 57 28.15 -1.11 -14.14
CA MET A 57 27.08 -0.18 -14.46
C MET A 57 26.96 -0.04 -15.99
N PRO A 58 25.75 -0.19 -16.56
CA PRO A 58 25.54 0.02 -17.99
C PRO A 58 25.88 1.46 -18.35
N THR A 59 26.80 1.64 -19.30
CA THR A 59 27.10 2.95 -19.88
C THR A 59 25.86 3.44 -20.61
N ALA A 60 25.47 4.70 -20.38
CA ALA A 60 24.34 5.32 -21.07
C ALA A 60 24.55 5.25 -22.59
N THR A 61 23.74 4.44 -23.25
CA THR A 61 23.61 4.42 -24.71
C THR A 61 23.24 5.83 -25.17
N SER A 62 23.96 6.38 -26.13
CA SER A 62 23.61 7.64 -26.76
C SER A 62 22.25 7.53 -27.44
N THR A 63 21.21 8.05 -26.76
CA THR A 63 19.87 8.21 -27.31
C THR A 63 19.95 9.16 -28.51
N PRO A 64 19.42 8.81 -29.69
CA PRO A 64 19.35 9.73 -30.82
C PRO A 64 18.49 10.94 -30.44
N THR A 65 19.09 12.13 -30.52
CA THR A 65 18.40 13.40 -30.36
C THR A 65 17.45 13.60 -31.54
N LEU A 66 16.14 13.57 -31.26
CA LEU A 66 15.13 13.93 -32.24
C LEU A 66 15.27 15.41 -32.61
N GLN A 67 15.33 15.69 -33.92
CA GLN A 67 15.36 17.03 -34.50
C GLN A 67 14.08 17.80 -34.12
N PRO A 68 14.14 19.13 -33.85
CA PRO A 68 12.95 19.91 -33.54
C PRO A 68 11.95 19.86 -34.70
N THR A 69 10.77 19.29 -34.43
CA THR A 69 9.64 19.36 -35.35
C THR A 69 9.04 20.76 -35.23
N ASN A 70 8.90 21.44 -36.38
CA ASN A 70 8.33 22.77 -36.48
C ASN A 70 6.98 22.83 -35.75
N THR A 71 6.91 23.70 -34.75
CA THR A 71 5.70 24.13 -34.05
C THR A 71 4.70 24.73 -35.05
N PRO A 72 3.53 24.12 -35.32
CA PRO A 72 2.45 24.86 -35.94
C PRO A 72 1.87 25.86 -34.92
N ALA A 73 1.63 27.07 -35.40
CA ALA A 73 1.09 28.22 -34.69
C ALA A 73 -0.22 27.91 -33.92
N PRO A 74 -0.52 28.66 -32.84
CA PRO A 74 -1.75 28.46 -32.07
C PRO A 74 -2.96 28.79 -32.94
N THR A 75 -3.74 27.75 -33.26
CA THR A 75 -5.08 27.94 -33.85
C THR A 75 -6.08 28.16 -32.72
N GLN A 76 -6.92 29.17 -32.92
CA GLN A 76 -7.85 29.74 -31.95
C GLN A 76 -8.90 28.77 -31.43
N ALA A 77 -9.38 29.09 -30.22
CA ALA A 77 -10.54 28.62 -29.47
C ALA A 77 -11.52 27.65 -30.16
N VAL A 78 -11.76 26.51 -29.50
CA VAL A 78 -13.06 25.82 -29.56
C VAL A 78 -13.54 25.56 -28.14
N THR A 79 -14.67 26.18 -27.84
CA THR A 79 -15.65 25.97 -26.78
C THR A 79 -15.62 24.58 -26.14
N ALA A 80 -15.59 24.54 -24.81
CA ALA A 80 -15.82 23.34 -24.01
C ALA A 80 -17.15 22.68 -24.42
N THR A 81 -17.06 21.60 -25.19
CA THR A 81 -18.19 20.73 -25.49
C THR A 81 -18.24 19.70 -24.38
N LEU A 82 -19.32 19.70 -23.60
CA LEU A 82 -19.59 18.72 -22.56
C LEU A 82 -19.49 17.31 -23.17
N SER A 83 -18.49 16.54 -22.77
CA SER A 83 -18.36 15.13 -23.12
C SER A 83 -19.36 14.33 -22.30
N VAL A 84 -20.54 14.06 -22.88
CA VAL A 84 -21.48 13.09 -22.33
C VAL A 84 -20.90 11.70 -22.60
N SER A 85 -20.26 11.12 -21.57
CA SER A 85 -19.87 9.71 -21.58
C SER A 85 -21.14 8.86 -21.52
N VAL A 86 -21.59 8.38 -22.68
CA VAL A 86 -22.62 7.34 -22.75
C VAL A 86 -21.98 6.00 -22.40
N THR A 87 -21.84 5.76 -21.09
CA THR A 87 -21.50 4.44 -20.55
C THR A 87 -22.60 3.47 -20.96
N PRO A 88 -22.29 2.32 -21.57
CA PRO A 88 -23.30 1.33 -21.93
C PRO A 88 -24.04 0.86 -20.68
N LEU A 89 -25.35 1.05 -20.69
CA LEU A 89 -26.27 0.63 -19.65
C LEU A 89 -26.29 -0.91 -19.65
N VAL A 90 -25.45 -1.54 -18.82
CA VAL A 90 -25.56 -2.97 -18.53
C VAL A 90 -26.89 -3.17 -17.80
N GLN A 91 -27.96 -3.46 -18.55
CA GLN A 91 -29.29 -3.69 -17.98
C GLN A 91 -29.23 -4.88 -17.04
N LYS A 92 -29.28 -4.56 -15.75
CA LYS A 92 -29.38 -5.55 -14.68
C LYS A 92 -30.75 -6.23 -14.76
N SER A 93 -30.76 -7.56 -14.77
CA SER A 93 -31.98 -8.37 -14.79
C SER A 93 -32.79 -8.10 -13.51
N ALA A 94 -34.02 -7.61 -13.67
CA ALA A 94 -34.92 -7.29 -12.56
C ALA A 94 -35.26 -8.56 -11.77
N THR A 95 -34.74 -8.66 -10.55
CA THR A 95 -35.15 -9.70 -9.60
C THR A 95 -36.55 -9.32 -9.09
N SER A 96 -37.57 -10.07 -9.46
CA SER A 96 -38.95 -9.82 -9.05
C SER A 96 -39.10 -10.04 -7.55
N SER A 97 -39.20 -8.96 -6.78
CA SER A 97 -39.70 -9.03 -5.40
C SER A 97 -41.14 -9.56 -5.40
N THR A 98 -41.57 -10.28 -4.37
CA THR A 98 -42.96 -10.79 -4.29
C THR A 98 -43.93 -9.76 -3.66
N GLY A 99 -43.46 -8.57 -3.26
CA GLY A 99 -44.25 -7.53 -2.58
C GLY A 99 -44.64 -6.32 -3.45
N PRO A 100 -45.41 -5.35 -2.93
CA PRO A 100 -45.78 -4.12 -3.65
C PRO A 100 -44.58 -3.20 -3.92
N ASP A 101 -43.50 -3.35 -3.15
CA ASP A 101 -42.24 -2.64 -3.35
C ASP A 101 -41.44 -3.26 -4.50
N LYS A 102 -41.26 -2.51 -5.58
CA LYS A 102 -40.46 -2.91 -6.75
C LYS A 102 -39.53 -1.77 -7.12
N ALA A 103 -38.30 -2.10 -7.47
CA ALA A 103 -37.35 -1.14 -8.00
C ALA A 103 -36.85 -1.58 -9.38
N GLU A 104 -36.40 -0.59 -10.14
CA GLU A 104 -35.66 -0.77 -11.37
C GLU A 104 -34.37 0.02 -11.27
N TRP A 105 -33.26 -0.59 -11.70
CA TRP A 105 -31.98 0.11 -11.77
C TRP A 105 -31.96 1.01 -13.00
N VAL A 106 -31.57 2.28 -12.83
CA VAL A 106 -31.56 3.28 -13.90
C VAL A 106 -30.14 3.61 -14.34
N ALA A 107 -29.24 3.84 -13.39
CA ALA A 107 -27.85 4.19 -13.67
C ALA A 107 -26.96 3.95 -12.44
N GLN A 108 -25.64 3.97 -12.65
CA GLN A 108 -24.69 3.97 -11.55
C GLN A 108 -23.41 4.73 -11.90
N ASN A 109 -22.73 5.24 -10.89
CA ASN A 109 -21.40 5.81 -11.00
C ASN A 109 -20.59 5.54 -9.72
N PRO A 110 -19.37 4.98 -9.78
CA PRO A 110 -18.70 4.49 -10.98
C PRO A 110 -19.42 3.32 -11.64
N GLY A 111 -19.16 3.10 -12.93
CA GLY A 111 -19.69 1.94 -13.65
C GLY A 111 -18.98 0.64 -13.26
N ASP A 112 -19.62 -0.51 -13.49
CA ASP A 112 -18.98 -1.81 -13.25
C ASP A 112 -17.67 -1.96 -14.03
N GLY A 113 -16.71 -2.66 -13.45
CA GLY A 113 -15.37 -2.87 -14.01
C GLY A 113 -14.44 -1.67 -13.87
N THR A 114 -14.88 -0.56 -13.24
CA THR A 114 -14.01 0.58 -12.96
C THR A 114 -12.77 0.13 -12.20
N VAL A 115 -11.59 0.63 -12.61
CA VAL A 115 -10.33 0.39 -11.92
C VAL A 115 -10.09 1.54 -10.95
N LEU A 116 -10.05 1.20 -9.66
CA LEU A 116 -9.72 2.12 -8.57
C LEU A 116 -8.27 1.86 -8.11
N THR A 117 -7.61 2.89 -7.61
CA THR A 117 -6.30 2.74 -6.97
C THR A 117 -6.48 2.14 -5.58
N ALA A 118 -5.56 1.28 -5.13
CA ALA A 118 -5.58 0.75 -3.77
C ALA A 118 -5.67 1.88 -2.72
N GLY A 119 -6.61 1.75 -1.77
CA GLY A 119 -6.85 2.73 -0.71
C GLY A 119 -7.56 4.02 -1.15
N GLN A 120 -7.95 4.16 -2.42
CA GLN A 120 -8.64 5.34 -2.96
C GLN A 120 -10.02 5.54 -2.33
N ASP A 121 -10.32 6.75 -1.87
CA ASP A 121 -11.67 7.16 -1.51
C ASP A 121 -12.50 7.42 -2.78
N PHE A 122 -13.72 6.89 -2.81
CA PHE A 122 -14.65 7.05 -3.92
C PHE A 122 -16.10 7.10 -3.43
N THR A 123 -16.99 7.68 -4.24
CA THR A 123 -18.43 7.72 -3.95
C THR A 123 -19.15 6.88 -4.98
N LEU A 124 -19.82 5.82 -4.51
CA LEU A 124 -20.70 4.99 -5.31
C LEU A 124 -22.12 5.55 -5.26
N VAL A 125 -22.70 5.81 -6.43
CA VAL A 125 -24.05 6.32 -6.59
C VAL A 125 -24.85 5.35 -7.46
N TRP A 126 -25.98 4.87 -6.93
CA TRP A 126 -26.97 4.15 -7.72
C TRP A 126 -28.21 5.02 -7.92
N THR A 127 -28.61 5.23 -9.16
CA THR A 127 -29.93 5.80 -9.48
C THR A 127 -30.91 4.64 -9.66
N VAL A 128 -31.96 4.62 -8.85
CA VAL A 128 -33.02 3.60 -8.91
C VAL A 128 -34.37 4.25 -9.04
N LYS A 129 -35.26 3.60 -9.78
CA LYS A 129 -36.65 4.02 -9.98
C LYS A 129 -37.59 3.14 -9.18
N ASN A 130 -38.56 3.73 -8.51
CA ASN A 130 -39.67 3.01 -7.91
C ASN A 130 -40.64 2.55 -9.00
N THR A 131 -40.72 1.25 -9.26
CA THR A 131 -41.65 0.63 -10.21
C THR A 131 -42.78 -0.12 -9.48
N GLY A 132 -42.86 0.06 -8.17
CA GLY A 132 -43.86 -0.54 -7.30
C GLY A 132 -45.15 0.28 -7.23
N THR A 133 -46.05 -0.16 -6.36
CA THR A 133 -47.32 0.53 -6.10
C THR A 133 -47.30 1.34 -4.80
N THR A 134 -46.26 1.19 -3.98
CA THR A 134 -46.11 1.87 -2.69
C THR A 134 -45.05 2.97 -2.76
N THR A 135 -45.28 4.08 -2.08
CA THR A 135 -44.28 5.14 -1.90
C THR A 135 -43.22 4.69 -0.90
N TRP A 136 -41.94 4.78 -1.28
CA TRP A 136 -40.85 4.56 -0.34
C TRP A 136 -40.70 5.78 0.55
N THR A 137 -40.82 5.60 1.86
CA THR A 137 -40.62 6.68 2.85
C THR A 137 -39.15 6.77 3.25
N THR A 138 -38.80 7.76 4.06
CA THR A 138 -37.46 7.89 4.65
C THR A 138 -37.12 6.79 5.66
N ASP A 139 -38.09 5.95 6.04
CA ASP A 139 -37.87 4.75 6.87
C ASP A 139 -37.27 3.57 6.09
N TYR A 140 -37.30 3.65 4.75
CA TYR A 140 -36.66 2.66 3.89
C TYR A 140 -35.15 2.84 3.98
N GLN A 141 -34.43 1.74 3.72
CA GLN A 141 -32.98 1.71 3.90
C GLN A 141 -32.30 0.97 2.76
N LEU A 142 -31.10 1.43 2.41
CA LEU A 142 -30.12 0.65 1.66
C LEU A 142 -29.15 0.02 2.65
N ARG A 143 -29.14 -1.31 2.70
CA ARG A 143 -28.40 -2.08 3.69
C ARG A 143 -27.34 -2.94 3.05
N TYR A 144 -26.23 -3.10 3.73
CA TYR A 144 -25.19 -4.03 3.29
C TYR A 144 -25.71 -5.48 3.38
N TYR A 145 -25.51 -6.27 2.33
CA TYR A 145 -26.12 -7.60 2.22
C TYR A 145 -25.18 -8.76 2.56
N LEU A 146 -23.87 -8.59 2.38
CA LEU A 146 -22.90 -9.66 2.61
C LEU A 146 -22.47 -9.75 4.09
N VAL A 147 -21.91 -10.90 4.47
CA VAL A 147 -21.37 -11.12 5.82
C VAL A 147 -19.97 -10.51 5.97
N GLU A 148 -19.23 -10.44 4.86
CA GLU A 148 -17.83 -10.03 4.81
C GLU A 148 -17.67 -8.51 4.94
N GLN A 149 -17.32 -8.04 6.14
CA GLN A 149 -17.29 -6.61 6.45
C GLN A 149 -16.28 -5.81 5.61
N MET A 150 -15.19 -6.43 5.14
CA MET A 150 -14.21 -5.71 4.33
C MET A 150 -14.81 -5.22 3.01
N LEU A 151 -15.75 -5.98 2.43
CA LEU A 151 -16.44 -5.65 1.17
C LEU A 151 -17.52 -4.58 1.35
N ARG A 152 -17.78 -4.13 2.60
CA ARG A 152 -18.60 -2.94 2.88
C ARG A 152 -17.84 -1.64 2.61
N MET A 153 -16.51 -1.73 2.51
CA MET A 153 -15.62 -0.63 2.15
C MET A 153 -15.76 0.61 3.03
N GLY A 154 -16.10 0.41 4.31
CA GLY A 154 -16.29 1.48 5.30
C GLY A 154 -17.63 2.21 5.21
N ALA A 155 -18.49 1.93 4.23
CA ALA A 155 -19.79 2.58 4.10
C ALA A 155 -20.76 2.11 5.19
N GLY A 156 -21.68 2.99 5.59
CA GLY A 156 -22.78 2.70 6.51
C GLY A 156 -24.06 2.28 5.80
N ASP A 157 -25.03 1.74 6.54
CA ASP A 157 -26.41 1.60 6.05
C ASP A 157 -27.01 3.01 5.97
N ILE A 158 -27.70 3.32 4.87
CA ILE A 158 -28.27 4.65 4.65
C ILE A 158 -29.79 4.58 4.59
N LYS A 159 -30.44 5.59 5.18
CA LYS A 159 -31.86 5.86 4.95
C LYS A 159 -32.05 6.65 3.65
N LEU A 160 -33.22 6.55 3.05
CA LEU A 160 -33.55 7.36 1.88
C LEU A 160 -33.58 8.85 2.27
N SER A 161 -33.04 9.70 1.41
CA SER A 161 -32.95 11.15 1.63
C SER A 161 -34.29 11.87 1.47
N LYS A 162 -35.22 11.25 0.76
CA LYS A 162 -36.58 11.76 0.50
C LYS A 162 -37.54 10.59 0.27
N GLU A 163 -38.83 10.90 0.29
CA GLU A 163 -39.85 9.98 -0.19
C GLU A 163 -39.74 9.79 -1.71
N VAL A 164 -40.06 8.59 -2.20
CA VAL A 164 -39.98 8.23 -3.62
C VAL A 164 -41.28 7.58 -4.04
N LYS A 165 -42.08 8.32 -4.82
CA LYS A 165 -43.39 7.85 -5.30
C LYS A 165 -43.23 6.81 -6.42
N PRO A 166 -44.27 6.02 -6.73
CA PRO A 166 -44.30 5.21 -7.93
C PRO A 166 -43.92 6.02 -9.18
N ASN A 167 -43.04 5.46 -10.00
CA ASN A 167 -42.39 6.04 -11.18
C ASN A 167 -41.35 7.15 -10.91
N GLU A 168 -41.05 7.47 -9.67
CA GLU A 168 -40.00 8.42 -9.31
C GLU A 168 -38.64 7.72 -9.14
N SER A 169 -37.55 8.47 -9.35
CA SER A 169 -36.18 7.99 -9.13
C SER A 169 -35.50 8.68 -7.94
N ILE A 170 -34.54 7.96 -7.35
CA ILE A 170 -33.68 8.44 -6.27
C ILE A 170 -32.24 8.02 -6.51
N ASP A 171 -31.32 8.89 -6.11
CA ASP A 171 -29.88 8.61 -6.06
C ASP A 171 -29.50 8.14 -4.66
N LEU A 172 -28.86 6.97 -4.60
CA LEU A 172 -28.36 6.34 -3.39
C LEU A 172 -26.84 6.44 -3.37
N SER A 173 -26.32 7.33 -2.52
CA SER A 173 -24.89 7.66 -2.46
C SER A 173 -24.20 7.04 -1.25
N LEU A 174 -23.10 6.33 -1.50
CA LEU A 174 -22.26 5.69 -0.48
C LEU A 174 -20.81 6.17 -0.62
N SER A 175 -20.26 6.77 0.43
CA SER A 175 -18.83 7.07 0.51
C SER A 175 -18.07 5.83 0.96
N MET A 176 -17.10 5.40 0.15
CA MET A 176 -16.37 4.15 0.29
C MET A 176 -14.87 4.37 0.10
N LYS A 177 -14.06 3.47 0.66
CA LYS A 177 -12.61 3.42 0.43
C LYS A 177 -12.23 2.11 -0.20
N ALA A 178 -11.55 2.11 -1.34
CA ALA A 178 -11.10 0.92 -2.04
C ALA A 178 -10.15 0.07 -1.17
N PRO A 179 -10.16 -1.27 -1.29
CA PRO A 179 -9.23 -2.16 -0.59
C PRO A 179 -7.78 -1.79 -0.85
N ALA A 180 -6.88 -2.13 0.08
CA ALA A 180 -5.43 -1.92 -0.09
C ALA A 180 -4.79 -2.97 -1.02
N SER A 181 -5.43 -4.13 -1.18
CA SER A 181 -4.93 -5.22 -2.02
C SER A 181 -5.49 -5.09 -3.43
N SER A 182 -4.63 -5.25 -4.44
CA SER A 182 -5.08 -5.36 -5.83
C SER A 182 -5.93 -6.61 -6.05
N GLY A 183 -6.96 -6.51 -6.87
CA GLY A 183 -7.87 -7.63 -7.12
C GLY A 183 -9.21 -7.18 -7.72
N GLU A 184 -10.10 -8.14 -7.92
CA GLU A 184 -11.49 -7.88 -8.30
C GLU A 184 -12.38 -7.99 -7.08
N TYR A 185 -13.28 -7.02 -6.91
CA TYR A 185 -14.12 -6.89 -5.73
C TYR A 185 -15.56 -6.69 -6.16
N THR A 186 -16.48 -7.25 -5.39
CA THR A 186 -17.91 -7.05 -5.58
C THR A 186 -18.56 -6.71 -4.25
N THR A 187 -19.27 -5.59 -4.19
CA THR A 187 -20.11 -5.25 -3.05
C THR A 187 -21.57 -5.45 -3.41
N ILE A 188 -22.36 -6.00 -2.46
CA ILE A 188 -23.80 -6.22 -2.62
C ILE A 188 -24.56 -5.50 -1.51
N TRP A 189 -25.54 -4.72 -1.92
CA TRP A 189 -26.44 -3.96 -1.06
C TRP A 189 -27.88 -4.32 -1.39
N VAL A 190 -28.80 -4.06 -0.49
CA VAL A 190 -30.21 -4.39 -0.68
C VAL A 190 -31.11 -3.27 -0.18
N LEU A 191 -32.06 -2.87 -1.02
CA LEU A 191 -33.15 -2.01 -0.60
C LEU A 191 -34.09 -2.80 0.30
N THR A 192 -34.38 -2.21 1.45
CA THR A 192 -35.14 -2.77 2.54
C THR A 192 -36.27 -1.82 2.89
N ASN A 193 -37.49 -2.33 2.99
CA ASN A 193 -38.63 -1.50 3.38
C ASN A 193 -38.66 -1.20 4.89
N LYS A 194 -39.63 -0.39 5.32
CA LYS A 194 -39.80 0.01 6.74
C LYS A 194 -39.99 -1.16 7.71
N GLU A 195 -40.46 -2.31 7.21
CA GLU A 195 -40.72 -3.53 8.00
C GLU A 195 -39.49 -4.43 8.06
N GLY A 196 -38.37 -4.03 7.43
CA GLY A 196 -37.16 -4.82 7.36
C GLY A 196 -37.14 -5.86 6.24
N VAL A 197 -38.11 -5.82 5.32
CA VAL A 197 -38.18 -6.77 4.19
C VAL A 197 -37.31 -6.28 3.05
N ASN A 198 -36.37 -7.14 2.65
CA ASN A 198 -35.49 -6.93 1.50
C ASN A 198 -36.26 -7.13 0.20
N PHE A 199 -36.20 -6.17 -0.73
CA PHE A 199 -36.96 -6.26 -1.98
C PHE A 199 -36.14 -6.02 -3.26
N TYR A 200 -34.95 -5.43 -3.19
CA TYR A 200 -34.16 -5.21 -4.41
C TYR A 200 -32.64 -5.17 -4.18
N PRO A 201 -31.86 -6.10 -4.76
CA PRO A 201 -30.40 -6.11 -4.60
C PRO A 201 -29.67 -5.21 -5.61
N LEU A 202 -28.76 -4.39 -5.11
CA LEU A 202 -27.80 -3.58 -5.86
C LEU A 202 -26.40 -4.19 -5.73
N THR A 203 -25.64 -4.20 -6.82
CA THR A 203 -24.33 -4.85 -6.89
C THR A 203 -23.41 -3.91 -7.63
N PHE A 204 -22.16 -3.83 -7.19
CA PHE A 204 -21.13 -3.09 -7.88
C PHE A 204 -19.85 -3.94 -7.91
N GLY A 205 -19.42 -4.30 -9.11
CA GLY A 205 -18.19 -5.04 -9.35
C GLY A 205 -17.11 -4.09 -9.85
N PHE A 206 -15.95 -4.05 -9.21
CA PHE A 206 -14.85 -3.15 -9.56
C PHE A 206 -13.49 -3.83 -9.41
N LYS A 207 -12.45 -3.20 -9.95
CA LYS A 207 -11.08 -3.69 -9.87
C LYS A 207 -10.23 -2.72 -9.07
N VAL A 208 -9.25 -3.24 -8.35
CA VAL A 208 -8.26 -2.45 -7.62
C VAL A 208 -6.89 -2.66 -8.25
N GLY A 209 -6.31 -1.59 -8.76
CA GLY A 209 -4.93 -1.54 -9.24
C GLY A 209 -3.93 -1.37 -8.10
N ALA A 210 -2.64 -1.53 -8.41
CA ALA A 210 -1.57 -1.32 -7.45
C ALA A 210 -1.63 0.10 -6.86
N ALA A 211 -1.29 0.23 -5.57
CA ALA A 211 -1.16 1.53 -4.93
C ALA A 211 -0.14 2.39 -5.68
N ALA A 212 -0.48 3.64 -5.99
CA ALA A 212 0.52 4.60 -6.40
C ALA A 212 1.55 4.69 -5.25
N ALA A 213 2.83 4.46 -5.55
CA ALA A 213 3.88 4.58 -4.55
C ALA A 213 3.80 5.97 -3.93
N THR A 214 3.50 6.03 -2.63
CA THR A 214 3.56 7.27 -1.88
C THR A 214 4.98 7.82 -2.03
N ALA A 215 5.11 8.99 -2.66
CA ALA A 215 6.39 9.68 -2.71
C ALA A 215 6.83 9.93 -1.26
N THR A 216 7.84 9.20 -0.80
CA THR A 216 8.53 9.54 0.43
C THR A 216 9.23 10.85 0.13
N GLU A 217 8.79 11.94 0.74
CA GLU A 217 9.53 13.20 0.68
C GLU A 217 10.91 12.95 1.30
N THR A 218 11.92 12.82 0.42
CA THR A 218 13.33 12.88 0.83
C THR A 218 13.58 14.27 1.38
N VAL A 219 13.65 14.39 2.70
CA VAL A 219 14.07 15.62 3.38
C VAL A 219 15.49 15.95 2.89
N ALA A 220 15.63 17.06 2.17
CA ALA A 220 16.93 17.54 1.69
C ALA A 220 17.86 17.82 2.90
N PRO A 221 19.14 17.44 2.85
CA PRO A 221 20.07 17.75 3.94
C PRO A 221 20.26 19.27 4.02
N THR A 222 20.02 19.82 5.22
CA THR A 222 20.29 21.22 5.54
C THR A 222 21.76 21.54 5.27
N ALA A 223 22.05 22.43 4.32
CA ALA A 223 23.39 22.91 4.05
C ALA A 223 23.96 23.61 5.30
N GLY A 224 25.06 23.09 5.83
CA GLY A 224 25.78 23.67 6.95
C GLY A 224 26.32 25.05 6.60
N ALA A 225 26.11 26.01 7.50
CA ALA A 225 26.66 27.36 7.39
C ALA A 225 28.20 27.30 7.44
N THR A 226 28.84 27.75 6.36
CA THR A 226 30.28 28.01 6.30
C THR A 226 30.63 29.16 7.24
N ALA A 227 31.44 28.88 8.27
CA ALA A 227 32.13 29.92 9.04
C ALA A 227 33.31 30.43 8.21
N THR A 228 33.33 31.73 7.93
CA THR A 228 34.44 32.44 7.27
C THR A 228 35.45 32.90 8.33
N PRO A 229 36.77 32.82 8.08
CA PRO A 229 37.84 33.14 9.03
C PRO A 229 37.95 34.63 9.40
#